data_AF-A0A538RT35-F1
#
_entry.id   AF-A0A538RT35-F1
#
_cell.length_a   1.000
_cell.length_b   1.000
_cell.length_c   1.000
_cell.angle_alpha   90.00
_cell.angle_beta   90.00
_cell.angle_gamma   90.00
#
_symmetry.space_group_name_H-M   'P 1'
#
loop_
_entity.id
_entity.type
_entity.pdbx_description
1 polymer ?
#
loop_
_entity_poly.entity_id
_entity_poly.type
_entity_poly.pdbx_seq_one_letter_code
_entity_poly.pdbx_strand_id
1 'polypeptide(L)'
;PTQGCCLAHITTQLACLERGCPIDLLFQSIAGTQAANASFGVTLSLLREGCERVLEHHRGRDVAWVGDQVMYFETGQGSALSAEAHHGVDQLTLEPFLVNSVVGFIGPEYLYDERQITRAGLEDHFMGKLLGLPMGCDVCYTNHAAADQNSADNLMLLLAAAGCNYFMGVPCADDVMLNYQSTSYHDAAVCRKIFGLRPAPEFLAWLEERGLFCDQQLVLGDGAARQKLLQGVGQVLENAGSGS
;
A
#
# COMPACT_ATOMS: atom_id res chain seq x y z
N PRO A 1 -15.19 -3.73 7.07
CA PRO A 1 -15.41 -2.90 5.86
C PRO A 1 -14.06 -2.45 5.30
N THR A 2 -13.54 -3.24 4.35
CA THR A 2 -12.25 -3.02 3.69
C THR A 2 -12.26 -3.77 2.36
N GLN A 3 -11.24 -3.56 1.56
CA GLN A 3 -10.94 -4.30 0.34
C GLN A 3 -9.74 -5.21 0.56
N GLY A 4 -9.74 -6.39 -0.04
CA GLY A 4 -8.59 -7.29 -0.17
C GLY A 4 -7.88 -7.12 -1.51
N CYS A 5 -6.55 -7.29 -1.50
CA CYS A 5 -5.73 -7.28 -2.71
C CYS A 5 -4.59 -8.30 -2.57
N CYS A 6 -4.31 -9.03 -3.64
CA CYS A 6 -3.11 -9.85 -3.75
C CYS A 6 -2.21 -9.23 -4.81
N LEU A 7 -1.04 -8.74 -4.40
CA LEU A 7 -0.13 -7.93 -5.22
C LEU A 7 0.68 -8.80 -6.21
N ALA A 8 -0.01 -9.63 -6.99
CA ALA A 8 0.58 -10.39 -8.09
C ALA A 8 0.52 -9.59 -9.40
N HIS A 9 1.19 -10.05 -10.46
CA HIS A 9 1.03 -9.43 -11.77
C HIS A 9 -0.45 -9.41 -12.21
N ILE A 10 -0.88 -8.34 -12.89
CA ILE A 10 -2.27 -8.12 -13.30
C ILE A 10 -2.87 -9.32 -14.05
N THR A 11 -2.08 -10.01 -14.88
CA THR A 11 -2.53 -11.21 -15.61
C THR A 11 -2.83 -12.40 -14.70
N THR A 12 -2.05 -12.58 -13.63
CA THR A 12 -2.29 -13.63 -12.64
C THR A 12 -3.58 -13.35 -11.86
N GLN A 13 -3.78 -12.09 -11.45
CA GLN A 13 -5.01 -11.68 -10.81
C GLN A 13 -6.22 -11.91 -11.74
N LEU A 14 -6.16 -11.50 -13.00
CA LEU A 14 -7.23 -11.75 -13.97
C LEU A 14 -7.48 -13.24 -14.22
N ALA A 15 -6.44 -14.08 -14.24
CA ALA A 15 -6.61 -15.53 -14.32
C ALA A 15 -7.31 -16.11 -13.07
N CYS A 16 -7.07 -15.56 -11.89
CA CYS A 16 -7.81 -15.90 -10.67
C CYS A 16 -9.27 -15.46 -10.75
N LEU A 17 -9.53 -14.25 -11.28
CA LEU A 17 -10.88 -13.73 -11.53
C LEU A 17 -11.69 -14.69 -12.43
N GLU A 18 -11.08 -15.20 -13.50
CA GLU A 18 -11.69 -16.18 -14.43
C GLU A 18 -12.08 -17.49 -13.74
N ARG A 19 -11.36 -17.85 -12.69
CA ARG A 19 -11.63 -19.03 -11.87
C ARG A 19 -12.64 -18.76 -10.76
N GLY A 20 -13.23 -17.57 -10.73
CA GLY A 20 -14.24 -17.16 -9.75
C GLY A 20 -13.68 -16.66 -8.43
N CYS A 21 -12.36 -16.41 -8.32
CA CYS A 21 -11.79 -15.80 -7.12
C CYS A 21 -12.27 -14.34 -7.01
N PRO A 22 -12.66 -13.88 -5.80
CA PRO A 22 -13.06 -12.50 -5.59
C PRO A 22 -11.85 -11.57 -5.72
N ILE A 23 -12.01 -10.46 -6.46
CA ILE A 23 -11.04 -9.36 -6.52
C ILE A 23 -11.72 -8.08 -6.11
N ASP A 24 -11.24 -7.45 -5.04
CA ASP A 24 -11.74 -6.15 -4.58
C ASP A 24 -10.92 -5.02 -5.22
N LEU A 25 -9.59 -5.11 -5.15
CA LEU A 25 -8.65 -4.22 -5.85
C LEU A 25 -7.75 -5.01 -6.80
N LEU A 26 -7.52 -4.47 -8.01
CA LEU A 26 -6.62 -4.99 -9.01
C LEU A 26 -5.28 -4.26 -8.96
N PHE A 27 -4.24 -4.98 -8.55
CA PHE A 27 -2.90 -4.43 -8.40
C PHE A 27 -2.10 -4.43 -9.71
N GLN A 28 -1.23 -3.43 -9.91
CA GLN A 28 -0.13 -3.52 -10.87
C GLN A 28 0.97 -2.49 -10.57
N SER A 29 2.24 -2.91 -10.56
CA SER A 29 3.37 -1.97 -10.63
C SER A 29 3.45 -1.31 -12.01
N ILE A 30 3.64 0.01 -12.05
CA ILE A 30 3.73 0.79 -13.29
C ILE A 30 4.97 1.70 -13.31
N ALA A 31 5.33 2.18 -14.49
CA ALA A 31 6.44 3.11 -14.71
C ALA A 31 6.05 4.28 -15.64
N GLY A 32 6.82 5.37 -15.62
CA GLY A 32 6.55 6.57 -16.41
C GLY A 32 6.82 6.47 -17.92
N THR A 33 7.36 5.35 -18.42
CA THR A 33 7.63 5.16 -19.85
C THR A 33 7.01 3.88 -20.39
N GLN A 34 6.68 3.87 -21.69
CA GLN A 34 6.16 2.67 -22.35
C GLN A 34 7.16 1.51 -22.30
N ALA A 35 8.45 1.80 -22.48
CA ALA A 35 9.50 0.77 -22.43
C ALA A 35 9.64 0.16 -21.03
N ALA A 36 9.57 0.98 -19.96
CA ALA A 36 9.59 0.46 -18.61
C ALA A 36 8.34 -0.38 -18.29
N ASN A 37 7.13 0.07 -18.65
CA ASN A 37 5.92 -0.75 -18.50
C ASN A 37 6.00 -2.07 -19.29
N ALA A 38 6.59 -2.05 -20.49
CA ALA A 38 6.80 -3.26 -21.28
C ALA A 38 7.77 -4.24 -20.59
N SER A 39 8.80 -3.74 -19.89
CA SER A 39 9.68 -4.59 -19.07
C SER A 39 8.96 -5.26 -17.90
N PHE A 40 7.87 -4.67 -17.41
CA PHE A 40 6.98 -5.28 -16.41
C PHE A 40 5.95 -6.23 -17.03
N GLY A 41 5.89 -6.35 -18.37
CA GLY A 41 4.86 -7.13 -19.05
C GLY A 41 3.50 -6.44 -19.15
N VAL A 42 3.46 -5.11 -19.03
CA VAL A 42 2.23 -4.32 -18.92
C VAL A 42 2.01 -3.44 -20.15
N THR A 43 0.76 -3.34 -20.59
CA THR A 43 0.30 -2.38 -21.60
C THR A 43 -0.90 -1.59 -21.09
N LEU A 44 -1.13 -0.39 -21.63
CA LEU A 44 -2.30 0.41 -21.27
C LEU A 44 -3.63 -0.28 -21.60
N SER A 45 -3.67 -1.11 -22.65
CA SER A 45 -4.85 -1.90 -22.99
C SER A 45 -5.13 -2.97 -21.94
N LEU A 46 -4.10 -3.62 -21.40
CA LEU A 46 -4.23 -4.60 -20.33
C LEU A 46 -4.74 -3.96 -19.03
N LEU A 47 -4.25 -2.76 -18.68
CA LEU A 47 -4.75 -2.02 -17.52
C LEU A 47 -6.22 -1.65 -17.67
N ARG A 48 -6.63 -1.20 -18.86
CA ARG A 48 -8.03 -0.86 -19.15
C ARG A 48 -8.94 -2.08 -19.08
N GLU A 49 -8.55 -3.17 -19.75
CA GLU A 49 -9.28 -4.43 -19.72
C GLU A 49 -9.43 -4.93 -18.29
N GLY A 50 -8.35 -4.93 -17.50
CA GLY A 50 -8.38 -5.38 -16.12
C GLY A 50 -9.35 -4.56 -15.26
N CYS A 51 -9.33 -3.24 -15.39
CA CYS A 51 -10.27 -2.34 -14.70
C CYS A 51 -11.73 -2.66 -15.05
N GLU A 52 -12.04 -2.78 -16.35
CA GLU A 52 -13.39 -3.08 -16.84
C GLU A 52 -13.90 -4.42 -16.31
N ARG A 53 -13.04 -5.44 -16.30
CA ARG A 53 -13.37 -6.79 -15.81
C ARG A 53 -13.63 -6.83 -14.30
N VAL A 54 -12.87 -6.08 -13.50
CA VAL A 54 -13.11 -6.01 -12.05
C VAL A 54 -14.39 -5.24 -11.75
N LEU A 55 -14.68 -4.15 -12.48
CA LEU A 55 -15.95 -3.43 -12.35
C LEU A 55 -17.15 -4.31 -12.72
N GLU A 56 -17.04 -5.11 -13.78
CA GLU A 56 -18.07 -6.09 -14.12
C GLU A 56 -18.25 -7.14 -13.03
N HIS A 57 -17.14 -7.66 -12.49
CA HIS A 57 -17.15 -8.60 -11.38
C HIS A 57 -17.79 -8.02 -10.11
N HIS A 58 -17.52 -6.75 -9.78
CA HIS A 58 -18.12 -6.04 -8.64
C HIS A 58 -19.64 -5.99 -8.75
N ARG A 59 -20.20 -5.75 -9.94
CA ARG A 59 -21.66 -5.73 -10.19
C ARG A 59 -22.32 -7.09 -9.95
N GLY A 60 -21.57 -8.19 -10.08
CA GLY A 60 -22.05 -9.54 -9.85
C GLY A 60 -21.95 -10.02 -8.40
N ARG A 61 -21.35 -9.24 -7.49
CA ARG A 61 -21.12 -9.61 -6.09
C ARG A 61 -22.12 -8.94 -5.16
N ASP A 62 -22.61 -9.70 -4.19
CA ASP A 62 -23.44 -9.19 -3.09
C ASP A 62 -22.55 -8.49 -2.03
N VAL A 63 -21.94 -7.38 -2.44
CA VAL A 63 -21.09 -6.52 -1.61
C VAL A 63 -21.50 -5.07 -1.87
N ALA A 64 -21.69 -4.29 -0.80
CA ALA A 64 -22.00 -2.87 -0.92
C ALA A 64 -20.73 -2.05 -1.22
N TRP A 65 -20.43 -1.88 -2.50
CA TRP A 65 -19.30 -1.05 -2.97
C TRP A 65 -19.59 0.45 -2.82
N VAL A 66 -18.55 1.21 -2.51
CA VAL A 66 -18.56 2.68 -2.54
C VAL A 66 -17.63 3.13 -3.66
N GLY A 67 -18.21 3.69 -4.73
CA GLY A 67 -17.47 4.14 -5.90
C GLY A 67 -17.01 3.01 -6.84
N ASP A 68 -16.24 3.40 -7.85
CA ASP A 68 -15.74 2.54 -8.95
C ASP A 68 -14.20 2.48 -8.97
N GLN A 69 -13.54 2.87 -7.87
CA GLN A 69 -12.08 2.90 -7.76
C GLN A 69 -11.56 1.49 -7.43
N VAL A 70 -11.23 0.73 -8.47
CA VAL A 70 -10.81 -0.67 -8.35
C VAL A 70 -9.32 -0.92 -8.59
N MET A 71 -8.59 0.07 -9.09
CA MET A 71 -7.16 -0.09 -9.42
C MET A 71 -6.28 0.28 -8.25
N TYR A 72 -5.28 -0.55 -7.96
CA TYR A 72 -4.20 -0.26 -7.04
C TYR A 72 -2.87 -0.25 -7.83
N PHE A 73 -2.23 0.91 -7.90
CA PHE A 73 -0.95 1.05 -8.58
C PHE A 73 0.16 1.32 -7.57
N GLU A 74 1.30 0.65 -7.79
CA GLU A 74 2.57 0.98 -7.11
C GLU A 74 3.57 1.54 -8.10
N THR A 75 4.33 2.51 -7.61
CA THR A 75 5.33 3.29 -8.32
C THR A 75 6.59 3.37 -7.45
N GLY A 76 7.69 3.88 -7.97
CA GLY A 76 8.87 4.13 -7.16
C GLY A 76 10.00 4.69 -8.00
N GLN A 77 10.62 5.76 -7.48
CA GLN A 77 11.74 6.40 -8.16
C GLN A 77 12.86 5.38 -8.41
N GLY A 78 13.38 5.41 -9.64
CA GLY A 78 14.42 4.49 -10.09
C GLY A 78 13.92 3.38 -11.00
N SER A 79 12.63 3.06 -10.99
CA SER A 79 12.04 1.98 -11.80
C SER A 79 12.40 2.07 -13.30
N ALA A 80 12.30 3.27 -13.90
CA ALA A 80 12.64 3.48 -15.30
C ALA A 80 14.16 3.44 -15.56
N LEU A 81 14.98 3.81 -14.57
CA LEU A 81 16.44 3.72 -14.66
C LEU A 81 16.88 2.25 -14.60
N SER A 82 16.31 1.46 -13.68
CA SER A 82 16.56 0.01 -13.56
C SER A 82 16.20 -0.75 -14.84
N ALA A 83 15.18 -0.30 -15.57
CA ALA A 83 14.75 -0.89 -16.83
C ALA A 83 15.51 -0.37 -18.06
N GLU A 84 16.55 0.46 -17.88
CA GLU A 84 17.27 1.17 -18.96
C GLU A 84 16.32 1.95 -19.91
N ALA A 85 15.19 2.40 -19.37
CA ALA A 85 14.06 2.95 -20.12
C ALA A 85 13.77 4.40 -19.74
N HIS A 86 14.77 5.10 -19.18
CA HIS A 86 14.65 6.46 -18.66
C HIS A 86 14.97 7.54 -19.72
N HIS A 87 15.60 7.19 -20.84
CA HIS A 87 15.87 8.11 -21.96
C HIS A 87 16.62 9.41 -21.56
N GLY A 88 17.49 9.34 -20.55
CA GLY A 88 18.23 10.50 -20.03
C GLY A 88 17.40 11.46 -19.18
N VAL A 89 16.14 11.13 -18.87
CA VAL A 89 15.26 11.89 -17.98
C VAL A 89 15.52 11.47 -16.53
N ASP A 90 15.41 12.42 -15.60
CA ASP A 90 15.62 12.20 -14.17
C ASP A 90 14.49 11.37 -13.53
N GLN A 91 14.77 10.81 -12.34
CA GLN A 91 13.87 9.90 -11.64
C GLN A 91 12.54 10.56 -11.23
N LEU A 92 12.57 11.82 -10.78
CA LEU A 92 11.38 12.54 -10.33
C LEU A 92 10.42 12.79 -11.51
N THR A 93 10.96 13.22 -12.65
CA THR A 93 10.14 13.48 -13.85
C THR A 93 9.51 12.18 -14.39
N LEU A 94 10.18 11.04 -14.22
CA LEU A 94 9.70 9.73 -14.69
C LEU A 94 8.84 8.98 -13.68
N GLU A 95 8.67 9.50 -12.48
CA GLU A 95 7.86 8.84 -11.46
C GLU A 95 6.39 8.94 -11.88
N PRO A 96 5.75 7.81 -12.24
CA PRO A 96 4.37 7.85 -12.69
C PRO A 96 3.48 8.24 -11.51
N PHE A 97 2.59 9.17 -11.75
CA PHE A 97 1.80 9.76 -10.69
C PHE A 97 0.57 8.89 -10.39
N LEU A 98 0.66 7.79 -9.63
CA LEU A 98 -0.48 6.97 -9.18
C LEU A 98 -0.22 6.26 -7.82
N VAL A 99 -1.25 5.54 -7.36
CA VAL A 99 -1.80 5.37 -5.98
C VAL A 99 -0.88 4.92 -4.83
N ASN A 100 0.40 4.62 -5.00
CA ASN A 100 1.38 4.45 -3.91
C ASN A 100 2.81 4.59 -4.44
N SER A 101 3.62 5.47 -3.84
CA SER A 101 5.07 5.42 -4.06
C SER A 101 5.71 4.48 -3.04
N VAL A 102 6.62 3.63 -3.50
CA VAL A 102 7.46 2.79 -2.66
C VAL A 102 8.86 3.41 -2.61
N VAL A 103 9.12 4.21 -1.56
CA VAL A 103 10.35 4.99 -1.45
C VAL A 103 11.40 4.21 -0.66
N GLY A 104 12.62 4.10 -1.20
CA GLY A 104 13.74 3.40 -0.54
C GLY A 104 13.79 1.88 -0.74
N PHE A 105 12.88 1.32 -1.54
CA PHE A 105 12.76 -0.12 -1.76
C PHE A 105 13.85 -0.74 -2.64
N ILE A 106 14.32 -0.01 -3.67
CA ILE A 106 15.23 -0.60 -4.66
C ILE A 106 16.66 -0.71 -4.10
N GLY A 107 17.20 0.37 -3.55
CA GLY A 107 18.57 0.39 -3.03
C GLY A 107 19.28 1.75 -3.11
N PRO A 108 20.50 1.83 -2.55
CA PRO A 108 21.30 3.05 -2.49
C PRO A 108 21.79 3.55 -3.84
N GLU A 109 21.71 2.74 -4.90
CA GLU A 109 22.04 3.13 -6.27
C GLU A 109 21.08 4.20 -6.81
N TYR A 110 19.88 4.28 -6.24
CA TYR A 110 18.81 5.20 -6.64
C TYR A 110 18.57 6.28 -5.59
N LEU A 111 18.54 5.89 -4.31
CA LEU A 111 18.36 6.76 -3.14
C LEU A 111 19.33 6.31 -2.04
N TYR A 112 20.48 6.99 -1.92
CA TYR A 112 21.62 6.52 -1.14
C TYR A 112 21.41 6.55 0.38
N ASP A 113 20.85 7.64 0.90
CA ASP A 113 20.76 7.92 2.34
C ASP A 113 19.36 8.38 2.76
N GLU A 114 19.16 8.49 4.07
CA GLU A 114 17.92 9.00 4.67
C GLU A 114 17.44 10.35 4.11
N ARG A 115 18.37 11.23 3.69
CA ARG A 115 18.03 12.55 3.17
C ARG A 115 17.41 12.42 1.79
N GLN A 116 17.97 11.58 0.93
CA GLN A 116 17.44 11.30 -0.40
C GLN A 116 16.10 10.59 -0.32
N ILE A 117 15.98 9.58 0.55
CA ILE A 117 14.71 8.87 0.79
C ILE A 117 13.63 9.84 1.29
N THR A 118 13.95 10.67 2.28
CA THR A 118 13.01 11.68 2.81
C THR A 118 12.58 12.66 1.74
N ARG A 119 13.53 13.13 0.92
CA ARG A 119 13.25 14.09 -0.15
C ARG A 119 12.33 13.48 -1.20
N ALA A 120 12.65 12.29 -1.69
CA ALA A 120 11.86 11.59 -2.69
C ALA A 120 10.43 11.32 -2.21
N GLY A 121 10.24 10.83 -0.98
CA GLY A 121 8.91 10.56 -0.46
C GLY A 121 8.02 11.81 -0.39
N LEU A 122 8.59 12.96 -0.01
CA LEU A 122 7.87 14.24 0.01
C LEU A 122 7.58 14.77 -1.40
N GLU A 123 8.49 14.58 -2.36
CA GLU A 123 8.28 14.96 -3.76
C GLU A 123 7.17 14.13 -4.39
N ASP A 124 7.22 12.80 -4.24
CA ASP A 124 6.25 11.87 -4.79
C ASP A 124 4.85 12.14 -4.25
N HIS A 125 4.73 12.34 -2.93
CA HIS A 125 3.47 12.70 -2.29
C HIS A 125 2.91 14.01 -2.86
N PHE A 126 3.72 15.07 -2.86
CA PHE A 126 3.28 16.38 -3.35
C PHE A 126 2.78 16.30 -4.79
N MET A 127 3.52 15.62 -5.66
CA MET A 127 3.15 15.45 -7.07
C MET A 127 1.87 14.63 -7.23
N GLY A 128 1.72 13.53 -6.48
CA GLY A 128 0.49 12.74 -6.49
C GLY A 128 -0.73 13.56 -6.05
N LYS A 129 -0.60 14.36 -4.99
CA LYS A 129 -1.67 15.25 -4.51
C LYS A 129 -1.98 16.36 -5.50
N LEU A 130 -0.97 16.98 -6.12
CA LEU A 130 -1.14 18.02 -7.12
C LEU A 130 -1.99 17.54 -8.31
N LEU A 131 -1.92 16.25 -8.62
CA LEU A 131 -2.67 15.61 -9.71
C LEU A 131 -4.03 15.03 -9.27
N GLY A 132 -4.43 15.25 -8.02
CA GLY A 132 -5.74 14.86 -7.50
C GLY A 132 -5.87 13.39 -7.12
N LEU A 133 -4.75 12.71 -6.83
CA LEU A 133 -4.74 11.27 -6.55
C LEU A 133 -4.78 10.99 -5.05
N PRO A 134 -5.33 9.82 -4.65
CA PRO A 134 -5.32 9.37 -3.25
C PRO A 134 -3.93 8.82 -2.86
N MET A 135 -2.90 9.66 -2.94
CA MET A 135 -1.50 9.25 -2.84
C MET A 135 -1.14 8.77 -1.41
N GLY A 136 -0.72 7.50 -1.34
CA GLY A 136 -0.04 6.92 -0.19
C GLY A 136 1.47 6.86 -0.39
N CYS A 137 2.18 6.38 0.63
CA CYS A 137 3.60 6.08 0.53
C CYS A 137 3.95 4.88 1.40
N ASP A 138 4.59 3.88 0.81
CA ASP A 138 5.34 2.87 1.55
C ASP A 138 6.71 3.46 1.92
N VAL A 139 6.83 3.83 3.19
CA VAL A 139 8.03 4.45 3.75
C VAL A 139 8.97 3.34 4.18
N CYS A 140 10.02 3.13 3.40
CA CYS A 140 10.84 1.96 3.56
C CYS A 140 12.32 2.19 3.27
N TYR A 141 13.15 1.21 3.64
CA TYR A 141 14.57 1.20 3.31
C TYR A 141 15.08 -0.23 3.24
N THR A 142 16.15 -0.43 2.47
CA THR A 142 16.89 -1.69 2.46
C THR A 142 18.10 -1.60 3.39
N ASN A 143 18.51 -2.74 3.95
CA ASN A 143 19.63 -2.84 4.90
C ASN A 143 20.99 -2.32 4.38
N HIS A 144 21.13 -2.09 3.08
CA HIS A 144 22.36 -1.61 2.45
C HIS A 144 22.29 -0.13 2.03
N ALA A 145 21.16 0.54 2.24
CA ALA A 145 21.06 2.00 2.18
C ALA A 145 21.59 2.63 3.49
N ALA A 146 22.07 3.88 3.43
CA ALA A 146 22.47 4.64 4.61
C ALA A 146 21.24 5.25 5.31
N ALA A 147 20.36 4.38 5.80
CA ALA A 147 19.12 4.70 6.50
C ALA A 147 18.82 3.65 7.57
N ASP A 148 18.00 4.02 8.54
CA ASP A 148 17.53 3.12 9.60
C ASP A 148 16.05 3.35 9.91
N GLN A 149 15.51 2.67 10.93
CA GLN A 149 14.11 2.82 11.31
C GLN A 149 13.75 4.24 11.76
N ASN A 150 14.70 4.99 12.34
CA ASN A 150 14.45 6.38 12.70
C ASN A 150 14.28 7.24 11.44
N SER A 151 15.03 6.94 10.38
CA SER A 151 14.86 7.58 9.08
C SER A 151 13.44 7.35 8.52
N ALA A 152 12.92 6.13 8.64
CA ALA A 152 11.55 5.80 8.25
C ALA A 152 10.49 6.53 9.09
N ASP A 153 10.64 6.53 10.43
CA ASP A 153 9.72 7.22 11.34
C ASP A 153 9.69 8.73 11.09
N ASN A 154 10.85 9.34 10.85
CA ASN A 154 10.96 10.76 10.47
C ASN A 154 10.15 11.07 9.21
N LEU A 155 10.32 10.28 8.15
CA LEU A 155 9.61 10.48 6.90
C LEU A 155 8.10 10.25 7.06
N MET A 156 7.68 9.20 7.79
CA MET A 156 6.27 8.92 8.05
C MET A 156 5.58 10.12 8.73
N LEU A 157 6.20 10.72 9.75
CA LEU A 157 5.63 11.87 10.45
C LEU A 157 5.56 13.12 9.57
N LEU A 158 6.58 13.36 8.72
CA LEU A 158 6.57 14.46 7.75
C LEU A 158 5.44 14.28 6.71
N LEU A 159 5.28 13.08 6.18
CA LEU A 159 4.22 12.74 5.22
C LEU A 159 2.83 12.82 5.85
N ALA A 160 2.70 12.41 7.12
CA ALA A 160 1.44 12.55 7.85
C ALA A 160 1.05 14.02 8.05
N ALA A 161 2.02 14.88 8.40
CA ALA A 161 1.81 16.32 8.46
C ALA A 161 1.43 16.92 7.08
N ALA A 162 1.94 16.35 5.99
CA ALA A 162 1.58 16.70 4.62
C ALA A 162 0.22 16.12 4.16
N GLY A 163 -0.47 15.33 4.98
CA GLY A 163 -1.77 14.74 4.67
C GLY A 163 -1.70 13.51 3.76
N CYS A 164 -0.67 12.67 3.92
CA CYS A 164 -0.58 11.36 3.25
C CYS A 164 -1.80 10.51 3.55
N ASN A 165 -2.36 9.84 2.53
CA ASN A 165 -3.60 9.10 2.69
C ASN A 165 -3.43 7.82 3.53
N TYR A 166 -2.31 7.12 3.34
CA TYR A 166 -2.01 5.86 4.02
C TYR A 166 -0.53 5.53 3.97
N PHE A 167 -0.15 4.58 4.84
CA PHE A 167 1.18 3.99 4.94
C PHE A 167 1.04 2.47 5.01
N MET A 168 2.12 1.74 4.76
CA MET A 168 2.16 0.30 4.94
C MET A 168 2.22 -0.09 6.42
N GLY A 169 1.80 -1.31 6.72
CA GLY A 169 1.87 -1.87 8.07
C GLY A 169 2.43 -3.27 8.00
N VAL A 170 3.68 -3.43 8.42
CA VAL A 170 4.40 -4.71 8.47
C VAL A 170 4.66 -5.08 9.94
N PRO A 171 4.48 -6.35 10.34
CA PRO A 171 4.81 -6.78 11.70
C PRO A 171 6.23 -6.38 12.08
N CYS A 172 6.38 -5.60 13.15
CA CYS A 172 7.68 -5.12 13.61
C CYS A 172 8.52 -4.39 12.56
N ALA A 173 7.88 -3.79 11.54
CA ALA A 173 8.55 -3.11 10.43
C ALA A 173 9.46 -4.00 9.56
N ASP A 174 9.43 -5.34 9.72
CA ASP A 174 10.35 -6.26 9.07
C ASP A 174 9.62 -7.17 8.07
N ASP A 175 9.85 -6.95 6.77
CA ASP A 175 9.33 -7.84 5.73
C ASP A 175 10.38 -8.89 5.37
N VAL A 176 10.22 -10.07 5.97
CA VAL A 176 11.12 -11.21 5.78
C VAL A 176 11.07 -11.84 4.38
N MET A 177 10.04 -11.52 3.58
CA MET A 177 9.88 -12.07 2.24
C MET A 177 10.52 -11.13 1.21
N LEU A 178 10.28 -9.82 1.36
CA LEU A 178 10.81 -8.78 0.48
C LEU A 178 12.21 -8.27 0.91
N ASN A 179 12.68 -8.65 2.10
CA ASN A 179 14.01 -8.32 2.66
C ASN A 179 14.29 -6.81 2.78
N TYR A 180 13.30 -6.06 3.26
CA TYR A 180 13.40 -4.62 3.53
C TYR A 180 12.63 -4.26 4.80
N GLN A 181 12.86 -3.06 5.32
CA GLN A 181 12.12 -2.52 6.46
C GLN A 181 11.12 -1.47 6.00
N SER A 182 9.90 -1.53 6.54
CA SER A 182 8.79 -0.59 6.25
C SER A 182 8.27 0.03 7.56
N THR A 183 7.09 0.64 7.54
CA THR A 183 6.37 1.07 8.75
C THR A 183 5.57 -0.07 9.37
N SER A 184 5.33 0.01 10.68
CA SER A 184 4.64 -1.03 11.45
C SER A 184 3.20 -0.66 11.82
N TYR A 185 2.46 -1.64 12.34
CA TYR A 185 1.13 -1.43 12.91
C TYR A 185 1.12 -0.40 14.05
N HIS A 186 2.19 -0.36 14.84
CA HIS A 186 2.31 0.55 15.98
C HIS A 186 2.51 1.98 15.49
N ASP A 187 3.29 2.16 14.42
CA ASP A 187 3.61 3.48 13.88
C ASP A 187 2.36 4.15 13.34
N ALA A 188 1.51 3.40 12.62
CA ALA A 188 0.20 3.88 12.18
C ALA A 188 -0.71 4.32 13.35
N ALA A 189 -0.68 3.59 14.47
CA ALA A 189 -1.46 3.95 15.66
C ALA A 189 -0.92 5.21 16.36
N VAL A 190 0.40 5.30 16.51
CA VAL A 190 1.09 6.44 17.11
C VAL A 190 0.91 7.70 16.26
N CYS A 191 1.11 7.59 14.95
CA CYS A 191 0.92 8.69 14.00
C CYS A 191 -0.49 9.26 14.08
N ARG A 192 -1.53 8.40 14.09
CA ARG A 192 -2.91 8.85 14.29
C ARG A 192 -3.11 9.60 15.60
N LYS A 193 -2.53 9.11 16.69
CA LYS A 193 -2.61 9.76 18.01
C LYS A 193 -1.91 11.12 18.03
N ILE A 194 -0.73 11.24 17.43
CA ILE A 194 0.04 12.48 17.37
C ILE A 194 -0.73 13.56 16.60
N PHE A 195 -1.28 13.21 15.44
CA PHE A 195 -1.94 14.17 14.55
C PHE A 195 -3.46 14.28 14.75
N GLY A 196 -4.05 13.53 15.70
CA GLY A 196 -5.50 13.50 15.90
C GLY A 196 -6.27 12.93 14.69
N LEU A 197 -5.64 12.06 13.91
CA LEU A 197 -6.23 11.44 12.72
C LEU A 197 -7.04 10.19 13.10
N ARG A 198 -7.93 9.80 12.20
CA ARG A 198 -8.81 8.64 12.39
C ARG A 198 -8.72 7.69 11.20
N PRO A 199 -9.02 6.40 11.38
CA PRO A 199 -9.27 5.50 10.26
C PRO A 199 -10.41 6.00 9.36
N ALA A 200 -10.57 5.39 8.18
CA ALA A 200 -11.74 5.64 7.34
C ALA A 200 -13.04 5.45 8.14
N PRO A 201 -14.08 6.28 7.93
CA PRO A 201 -15.26 6.32 8.79
C PRO A 201 -15.94 4.96 9.00
N GLU A 202 -16.07 4.17 7.94
CA GLU A 202 -16.68 2.84 7.97
C GLU A 202 -15.83 1.86 8.77
N PHE A 203 -14.50 1.93 8.62
CA PHE A 203 -13.57 1.10 9.39
C PHE A 203 -13.51 1.51 10.85
N LEU A 204 -13.59 2.81 11.13
CA LEU A 204 -13.67 3.34 12.50
C LEU A 204 -14.93 2.82 13.20
N ALA A 205 -16.10 2.92 12.56
CA ALA A 205 -17.35 2.41 13.13
C ALA A 205 -17.26 0.90 13.45
N TRP A 206 -16.64 0.13 12.54
CA TRP A 206 -16.39 -1.29 12.77
C TRP A 206 -15.42 -1.54 13.94
N LEU A 207 -14.36 -0.75 14.08
CA LEU A 207 -13.43 -0.86 15.20
C LEU A 207 -14.11 -0.55 16.54
N GLU A 208 -14.95 0.49 16.59
CA GLU A 208 -15.72 0.89 17.77
C GLU A 208 -16.75 -0.19 18.16
N GLU A 209 -17.49 -0.73 17.19
CA GLU A 209 -18.44 -1.85 17.41
C GLU A 209 -17.74 -3.09 18.00
N ARG A 210 -16.51 -3.35 17.56
CA ARG A 210 -15.68 -4.46 18.07
C ARG A 210 -15.00 -4.16 19.40
N GLY A 211 -15.13 -2.95 19.93
CA GLY A 211 -14.45 -2.52 21.16
C GLY A 211 -12.93 -2.41 21.01
N LEU A 212 -12.44 -2.22 19.79
CA LEU A 212 -11.01 -2.11 19.46
C LEU A 212 -10.52 -0.67 19.43
N PHE A 213 -11.45 0.28 19.38
CA PHE A 213 -11.16 1.70 19.34
C PHE A 213 -12.13 2.45 20.24
N CYS A 214 -11.61 3.33 21.10
CA CYS A 214 -12.39 4.15 22.04
C CYS A 214 -11.59 5.43 22.32
N ASP A 215 -12.29 6.57 22.48
CA ASP A 215 -11.66 7.86 22.82
C ASP A 215 -10.46 8.23 21.91
N GLN A 216 -10.59 7.95 20.61
CA GLN A 216 -9.54 8.18 19.60
C GLN A 216 -8.27 7.34 19.78
N GLN A 217 -8.35 6.23 20.50
CA GLN A 217 -7.22 5.35 20.76
C GLN A 217 -7.58 3.89 20.55
N LEU A 218 -6.58 3.09 20.14
CA LEU A 218 -6.71 1.64 20.16
C LEU A 218 -6.80 1.15 21.61
N VAL A 219 -7.76 0.28 21.88
CA VAL A 219 -7.93 -0.34 23.20
C VAL A 219 -6.97 -1.52 23.30
N LEU A 220 -5.75 -1.28 23.77
CA LEU A 220 -4.70 -2.30 23.88
C LEU A 220 -4.71 -3.10 25.19
N GLY A 221 -5.69 -2.86 26.08
CA GLY A 221 -5.56 -3.21 27.50
C GLY A 221 -6.66 -4.06 28.13
N ASP A 222 -7.79 -4.32 27.47
CA ASP A 222 -8.85 -5.10 28.12
C ASP A 222 -8.68 -6.59 27.79
N GLY A 223 -8.45 -7.41 28.83
CA GLY A 223 -8.27 -8.85 28.69
C GLY A 223 -9.42 -9.51 27.94
N ALA A 224 -10.64 -8.98 28.08
CA ALA A 224 -11.83 -9.46 27.39
C ALA A 224 -11.82 -9.17 25.88
N ALA A 225 -11.36 -7.98 25.45
CA ALA A 225 -11.26 -7.62 24.03
C ALA A 225 -10.19 -8.45 23.31
N ARG A 226 -9.03 -8.64 23.96
CA ARG A 226 -7.96 -9.52 23.47
C ARG A 226 -8.44 -10.97 23.35
N GLN A 227 -9.19 -11.47 24.33
CA GLN A 227 -9.69 -12.84 24.32
C GLN A 227 -10.74 -13.08 23.23
N LYS A 228 -11.63 -12.11 22.99
CA LYS A 228 -12.59 -12.13 21.87
C LYS A 228 -11.89 -12.13 20.51
N LEU A 229 -10.86 -11.31 20.33
CA LEU A 229 -10.04 -11.29 19.11
C LEU A 229 -9.38 -12.65 18.86
N LEU A 230 -8.71 -13.20 19.88
CA LEU A 230 -8.01 -14.49 19.76
C LEU A 230 -8.95 -15.66 19.49
N GLN A 231 -10.16 -15.65 20.06
CA GLN A 231 -11.20 -16.64 19.74
C GLN A 231 -11.62 -16.57 18.27
N GLY A 232 -11.80 -15.37 17.72
CA GLY A 232 -12.13 -15.18 16.31
C GLY A 232 -11.02 -15.68 15.37
N VAL A 233 -9.75 -15.45 15.72
CA VAL A 233 -8.61 -15.96 14.94
C VAL A 233 -8.57 -17.49 14.96
N GLY A 234 -8.79 -18.12 16.11
CA GLY A 234 -8.87 -19.59 16.21
C GLY A 234 -9.92 -20.19 15.29
N GLN A 235 -11.10 -19.57 15.22
CA GLN A 235 -12.20 -20.05 14.39
C GLN A 235 -11.94 -19.89 12.88
N VAL A 236 -11.22 -18.83 12.47
CA VAL A 236 -10.77 -18.67 11.07
C VAL A 236 -9.73 -19.72 10.69
N LEU A 237 -8.79 -20.02 11.57
CA LEU A 237 -7.76 -21.04 11.34
C LEU A 237 -8.35 -22.46 11.30
N GLU A 238 -9.32 -22.76 12.16
CA GLU A 238 -10.05 -24.02 12.14
C GLU A 238 -10.87 -24.20 10.85
N ASN A 239 -11.57 -23.15 10.41
CA ASN A 239 -12.34 -23.19 9.16
C ASN A 239 -11.45 -23.28 7.90
N ALA A 240 -10.26 -22.66 7.92
CA ALA A 240 -9.28 -22.77 6.85
C ALA A 240 -8.65 -24.19 6.76
N GLY A 241 -8.57 -24.91 7.89
CA GLY A 241 -8.08 -26.29 7.95
C GLY A 241 -9.13 -27.36 7.58
N SER A 242 -10.43 -27.04 7.64
CA SER A 242 -11.52 -27.98 7.30
C SER A 242 -11.91 -28.01 5.82
N GLY A 243 -11.23 -27.24 4.97
CA GLY A 243 -11.50 -27.10 3.53
C GLY A 243 -10.64 -27.97 2.60
N SER A 244 -9.92 -28.97 3.13
CA SER A 244 -9.15 -29.96 2.34
C SER A 244 -9.92 -31.26 2.15
#